data_AF-A0A951BFM4-F1
#
_entry.id   AF-A0A951BFM4-F1
#
_cell.length_a   1.000
_cell.length_b   1.000
_cell.length_c   1.000
_cell.angle_alpha   90.00
_cell.angle_beta   90.00
_cell.angle_gamma   90.00
#
_symmetry.space_group_name_H-M   'P 1'
#
loop_
_entity.id
_entity.type
_entity.pdbx_description
1 polymer ?
#
loop_
_entity_poly.entity_id
_entity_poly.type
_entity_poly.pdbx_seq_one_letter_code
_entity_poly.pdbx_strand_id
1 'polypeptide(L)'
;NTIRDYYNYLFVQFQRSKNLQIFKTAPDLAPEAVTLEDGMAAMAIVGTARRVTERLVALVDEVGPFGGLLMAFHEWDDKALWQRSMQLLAGEVMPALARHAAAKLAA
;
A
#
# COMPACT_ATOMS: atom_id res chain seq x y z
N ASN A 1 14.47 -5.25 4.65
CA ASN A 1 14.54 -3.98 3.89
C ASN A 1 13.96 -2.91 4.81
N THR A 2 14.33 -1.64 4.61
CA THR A 2 14.03 -0.59 5.59
C THR A 2 12.53 -0.38 5.79
N ILE A 3 11.69 -0.68 4.78
CA ILE A 3 10.22 -0.69 4.93
C ILE A 3 9.77 -1.69 6.00
N ARG A 4 10.27 -2.94 5.99
CA ARG A 4 9.92 -3.93 7.01
C ARG A 4 10.40 -3.49 8.40
N ASP A 5 11.57 -2.88 8.48
CA ASP A 5 12.12 -2.39 9.75
C ASP A 5 11.27 -1.24 10.32
N TYR A 6 10.80 -0.33 9.47
CA TYR A 6 9.86 0.73 9.82
C TYR A 6 8.53 0.18 10.34
N TYR A 7 7.90 -0.75 9.61
CA TYR A 7 6.65 -1.37 10.05
C TYR A 7 6.84 -2.20 11.33
N ASN A 8 7.97 -2.88 11.49
CA ASN A 8 8.30 -3.60 12.72
C ASN A 8 8.42 -2.64 13.92
N TYR A 9 9.11 -1.51 13.73
CA TYR A 9 9.19 -0.46 14.75
C TYR A 9 7.79 0.02 15.16
N LEU A 10 6.93 0.37 14.19
CA LEU A 10 5.55 0.77 14.50
C LEU A 10 4.77 -0.34 15.20
N PHE A 11 4.87 -1.57 14.71
CA PHE A 11 4.20 -2.73 15.26
C PHE A 11 4.52 -2.95 16.74
N VAL A 12 5.81 -2.95 17.09
CA VAL A 12 6.28 -3.08 18.47
C VAL A 12 5.77 -1.93 19.34
N GLN A 13 5.79 -0.69 18.84
CA GLN A 13 5.32 0.49 19.59
C GLN A 13 3.81 0.46 19.83
N PHE A 14 3.02 0.06 18.82
CA PHE A 14 1.58 -0.08 18.97
C PHE A 14 1.21 -1.29 19.84
N GLN A 15 1.98 -2.38 19.80
CA GLN A 15 1.82 -3.49 20.74
C GLN A 15 2.02 -3.04 22.19
N ARG A 16 3.12 -2.33 22.47
CA ARG A 16 3.42 -1.81 23.81
C ARG A 16 2.37 -0.85 24.34
N SER A 17 1.80 -0.02 23.47
CA SER A 17 0.73 0.92 23.83
C SER A 17 -0.69 0.32 23.78
N LYS A 18 -0.82 -1.00 23.57
CA LYS A 18 -2.10 -1.73 23.44
C LYS A 18 -3.00 -1.17 22.32
N ASN A 19 -2.38 -0.76 21.22
CA ASN A 19 -3.02 -0.12 20.07
C ASN A 19 -2.93 -0.92 18.76
N LEU A 20 -2.80 -2.25 18.82
CA LEU A 20 -2.69 -3.11 17.63
C LEU A 20 -3.94 -3.12 16.74
N GLN A 21 -5.07 -2.56 17.20
CA GLN A 21 -6.28 -2.43 16.40
C GLN A 21 -6.04 -1.71 15.06
N ILE A 22 -5.04 -0.83 14.97
CA ILE A 22 -4.68 -0.12 13.72
C ILE A 22 -4.24 -1.07 12.59
N PHE A 23 -3.77 -2.27 12.94
CA PHE A 23 -3.32 -3.28 11.97
C PHE A 23 -4.34 -4.39 11.73
N LYS A 24 -5.54 -4.30 12.32
CA LYS A 24 -6.58 -5.29 12.08
C LYS A 24 -7.07 -5.22 10.64
N THR A 25 -7.06 -6.36 9.97
CA THR A 25 -7.61 -6.52 8.61
C THR A 25 -9.11 -6.85 8.61
N ALA A 26 -9.67 -7.17 9.78
CA ALA A 26 -11.10 -7.38 10.00
C ALA A 26 -11.53 -6.87 11.39
N PRO A 27 -12.77 -6.37 11.56
CA PRO A 27 -13.24 -5.82 12.83
C PRO A 27 -13.18 -6.80 14.01
N ASP A 28 -13.43 -8.09 13.75
CA ASP A 28 -13.52 -9.18 14.71
C ASP A 28 -12.20 -9.91 14.96
N LEU A 29 -11.11 -9.54 14.25
CA LEU A 29 -9.79 -10.13 14.44
C LEU A 29 -9.31 -9.87 15.88
N ALA A 30 -8.98 -10.93 16.62
CA ALA A 30 -8.43 -10.81 17.97
C ALA A 30 -7.07 -10.09 17.95
N PRO A 31 -6.76 -9.18 18.90
CA PRO A 31 -5.49 -8.47 18.94
C PRO A 31 -4.24 -9.38 18.90
N GLU A 32 -4.34 -10.57 19.50
CA GLU A 32 -3.27 -11.57 19.58
C GLU A 32 -3.02 -12.27 18.24
N ALA A 33 -4.01 -12.26 17.34
CA ALA A 33 -3.92 -12.83 16.00
C ALA A 33 -3.36 -11.84 14.97
N VAL A 34 -3.16 -10.57 15.35
CA VAL A 34 -2.60 -9.54 14.47
C VAL A 34 -1.10 -9.83 14.29
N THR A 35 -0.66 -9.95 13.04
CA THR A 35 0.76 -10.13 12.69
C THR A 35 1.32 -8.90 11.99
N LEU A 36 2.64 -8.73 12.05
CA LEU A 36 3.35 -7.69 11.31
C LEU A 36 3.14 -7.86 9.80
N GLU A 37 3.23 -9.10 9.32
CA GLU A 37 3.10 -9.49 7.92
C GLU A 37 1.74 -9.09 7.35
N ASP A 38 0.66 -9.41 8.06
CA ASP A 38 -0.71 -9.11 7.61
C ASP A 38 -0.97 -7.60 7.61
N GLY A 39 -0.51 -6.90 8.67
CA GLY A 39 -0.60 -5.45 8.74
C GLY A 39 0.12 -4.78 7.56
N MET A 40 1.38 -5.17 7.31
CA MET A 40 2.16 -4.67 6.17
C MET A 40 1.45 -4.95 4.84
N ALA A 41 0.92 -6.15 4.65
CA ALA A 41 0.27 -6.56 3.42
C ALA A 41 -1.04 -5.79 3.13
N ALA A 42 -1.72 -5.34 4.20
CA ALA A 42 -2.95 -4.56 4.13
C ALA A 42 -2.70 -3.06 3.93
N MET A 43 -1.69 -2.49 4.60
CA MET A 43 -1.43 -1.04 4.52
C MET A 43 -0.55 -0.62 3.35
N ALA A 44 0.27 -1.52 2.82
CA ALA A 44 1.24 -1.19 1.77
C ALA A 44 0.87 -1.85 0.43
N ILE A 45 0.80 -1.04 -0.62
CA ILE A 45 0.69 -1.52 -2.00
C ILE A 45 2.09 -1.60 -2.59
N VAL A 46 2.69 -2.79 -2.53
CA VAL A 46 4.08 -3.03 -2.96
C VAL A 46 4.19 -4.26 -3.86
N GLY A 47 5.17 -4.25 -4.76
CA GLY A 47 5.52 -5.39 -5.60
C GLY A 47 5.97 -4.98 -6.99
N THR A 48 5.75 -5.85 -7.97
CA THR A 48 5.96 -5.51 -9.39
C THR A 48 4.94 -4.47 -9.84
N ALA A 49 5.24 -3.73 -10.92
CA ALA A 49 4.32 -2.76 -11.51
C ALA A 49 2.92 -3.37 -11.76
N ARG A 50 2.87 -4.58 -12.32
CA ARG A 50 1.62 -5.34 -12.51
C ARG A 50 0.83 -5.53 -11.21
N ARG A 51 1.47 -6.01 -10.14
CA ARG A 51 0.80 -6.25 -8.85
C ARG A 51 0.28 -4.94 -8.23
N VAL A 52 1.05 -3.87 -8.34
CA VAL A 52 0.66 -2.55 -7.86
C VAL A 52 -0.55 -2.03 -8.65
N THR A 53 -0.55 -2.17 -9.97
CA THR A 53 -1.71 -1.82 -10.82
C THR A 53 -2.96 -2.61 -10.42
N GLU A 54 -2.86 -3.93 -10.26
CA GLU A 54 -4.00 -4.79 -9.86
C GLU A 54 -4.59 -4.35 -8.52
N ARG A 55 -3.75 -4.05 -7.53
CA ARG A 55 -4.16 -3.57 -6.20
C ARG A 55 -4.83 -2.19 -6.25
N LEU A 56 -4.30 -1.25 -7.04
CA LEU A 56 -4.88 0.08 -7.19
C LEU A 56 -6.20 0.05 -7.98
N VAL A 57 -6.31 -0.82 -8.97
CA VAL A 57 -7.57 -1.08 -9.70
C VAL A 57 -8.62 -1.61 -8.73
N ALA A 58 -8.28 -2.61 -7.93
CA ALA A 58 -9.19 -3.14 -6.91
C ALA A 58 -9.62 -2.05 -5.91
N LEU A 59 -8.71 -1.16 -5.52
CA LEU A 59 -9.04 -0.03 -4.66
C LEU A 59 -10.03 0.93 -5.34
N VAL A 60 -9.80 1.30 -6.60
CA VAL A 60 -10.76 2.11 -7.39
C VAL A 60 -12.10 1.38 -7.56
N ASP A 61 -12.08 0.05 -7.62
CA ASP A 61 -13.29 -0.76 -7.69
C ASP A 61 -14.12 -0.67 -6.41
N GLU A 62 -13.46 -0.64 -5.27
CA GLU A 62 -14.07 -0.54 -3.95
C GLU A 62 -14.54 0.87 -3.60
N VAL A 63 -13.67 1.88 -3.73
CA VAL A 63 -13.94 3.25 -3.23
C VAL A 63 -14.37 4.24 -4.30
N GLY A 64 -14.29 3.84 -5.57
CA GLY A 64 -14.52 4.70 -6.72
C GLY A 64 -13.27 5.47 -7.19
N PRO A 65 -13.36 6.16 -8.34
CA PRO A 65 -12.26 6.94 -8.89
C PRO A 65 -11.85 8.11 -7.99
N PHE A 66 -10.54 8.38 -7.89
CA PHE A 66 -9.98 9.53 -7.17
C PHE A 66 -9.10 10.39 -8.09
N GLY A 67 -8.98 11.68 -7.75
CA GLY A 67 -8.31 12.67 -8.61
C GLY A 67 -6.78 12.59 -8.65
N GLY A 68 -6.15 11.94 -7.67
CA GLY A 68 -4.70 11.82 -7.62
C GLY A 68 -4.22 10.73 -6.66
N LEU A 69 -3.07 10.15 -6.97
CA LEU A 69 -2.38 9.18 -6.13
C LEU A 69 -1.12 9.84 -5.55
N LEU A 70 -1.05 9.93 -4.22
CA LEU A 70 0.16 10.35 -3.53
C LEU A 70 1.03 9.13 -3.23
N MET A 71 2.21 9.04 -3.84
CA MET A 71 3.20 8.02 -3.47
C MET A 71 3.81 8.40 -2.12
N ALA A 72 3.28 7.78 -1.05
CA ALA A 72 3.80 7.96 0.29
C ALA A 72 5.05 7.11 0.51
N PHE A 73 6.05 7.71 1.18
CA PHE A 73 7.21 7.05 1.78
C PHE A 73 8.35 6.62 0.82
N HIS A 74 9.56 7.13 1.09
CA HIS A 74 10.81 6.76 0.43
C HIS A 74 11.92 6.76 1.48
N GLU A 75 12.46 5.60 1.81
CA GLU A 75 13.57 5.47 2.78
C GLU A 75 14.91 5.93 2.17
N TRP A 76 15.01 5.96 0.83
CA TRP A 76 16.22 6.29 0.07
C TRP A 76 17.47 5.47 0.42
N ASP A 77 17.29 4.39 1.19
CA ASP A 77 18.28 3.39 1.55
C ASP A 77 18.89 2.71 0.32
N ASP A 78 18.06 2.42 -0.69
CA ASP A 78 18.48 2.08 -2.05
C ASP A 78 17.91 3.10 -3.05
N LYS A 79 18.67 4.17 -3.26
CA LYS A 79 18.29 5.26 -4.16
C LYS A 79 17.92 4.78 -5.57
N ALA A 80 18.64 3.79 -6.11
CA ALA A 80 18.38 3.31 -7.46
C ALA A 80 17.05 2.56 -7.53
N LEU A 81 16.76 1.72 -6.53
CA LEU A 81 15.47 1.06 -6.38
C LEU A 81 14.32 2.07 -6.28
N TRP A 82 14.43 3.08 -5.41
CA TRP A 82 13.38 4.08 -5.21
C TRP A 82 13.14 4.91 -6.48
N GLN A 83 14.20 5.32 -7.17
CA GLN A 83 14.09 6.00 -8.46
C GLN A 83 13.40 5.12 -9.52
N ARG A 84 13.77 3.84 -9.58
CA ARG A 84 13.12 2.89 -10.50
C ARG A 84 11.65 2.69 -10.14
N SER A 85 11.31 2.61 -8.86
CA SER A 85 9.92 2.51 -8.38
C SER A 85 9.07 3.70 -8.84
N MET A 86 9.57 4.92 -8.67
CA MET A 86 8.88 6.14 -9.15
C MET A 86 8.73 6.15 -10.69
N GLN A 87 9.76 5.73 -11.42
CA GLN A 87 9.70 5.62 -12.88
C GLN A 87 8.64 4.61 -13.34
N LEU A 88 8.57 3.43 -12.69
CA LEU A 88 7.58 2.40 -12.98
C LEU A 88 6.16 2.88 -12.63
N LEU A 89 6.01 3.58 -11.49
CA LEU A 89 4.74 4.17 -11.09
C LEU A 89 4.25 5.16 -12.16
N ALA A 90 5.09 6.10 -12.57
CA ALA A 90 4.73 7.14 -13.54
C ALA A 90 4.53 6.58 -14.96
N GLY A 91 5.40 5.68 -15.41
CA GLY A 91 5.44 5.19 -16.79
C GLY A 91 4.52 4.00 -17.09
N GLU A 92 4.25 3.14 -16.11
CA GLU A 92 3.48 1.91 -16.33
C GLU A 92 2.17 1.90 -15.53
N VAL A 93 2.24 2.19 -14.22
CA VAL A 93 1.09 2.02 -13.32
C VAL A 93 0.05 3.11 -13.52
N MET A 94 0.45 4.39 -13.46
CA MET A 94 -0.48 5.52 -13.54
C MET A 94 -1.27 5.55 -14.86
N PRO A 95 -0.67 5.29 -16.05
CA PRO A 95 -1.44 5.22 -17.28
C PRO A 95 -2.48 4.09 -17.29
N ALA A 96 -2.16 2.93 -16.71
CA ALA A 96 -3.09 1.82 -16.60
C ALA A 96 -4.25 2.14 -15.64
N LEU A 97 -3.92 2.72 -14.47
CA LEU A 97 -4.91 3.14 -13.49
C LEU A 97 -5.85 4.23 -14.05
N ALA A 98 -5.31 5.21 -14.77
CA ALA A 98 -6.09 6.29 -15.38
C ALA A 98 -7.10 5.76 -16.41
N ARG A 99 -6.72 4.76 -17.23
CA ARG A 99 -7.64 4.10 -18.17
C ARG A 99 -8.79 3.41 -17.43
N HIS A 100 -8.49 2.69 -16.35
CA HIS A 100 -9.51 2.02 -15.54
C HIS A 100 -10.47 3.01 -14.89
N ALA A 101 -9.93 4.06 -14.25
CA ALA A 101 -10.72 5.11 -13.62
C ALA A 101 -11.63 5.83 -14.62
N ALA A 102 -11.13 6.16 -15.82
CA ALA A 102 -11.92 6.78 -16.88
C ALA A 102 -13.06 5.88 -17.37
N ALA A 103 -12.80 4.58 -17.56
CA ALA A 103 -13.83 3.62 -17.95
C ALA A 103 -14.92 3.51 -16.88
N LYS A 104 -14.55 3.52 -15.60
CA LYS A 104 -15.50 3.47 -14.48
C LYS A 104 -16.34 4.74 -14.34
N LEU A 105 -15.79 5.91 -14.67
CA LEU A 105 -16.56 7.18 -14.71
C LEU A 105 -17.56 7.25 -15.87
N ALA A 106 -17.32 6.47 -16.94
CA ALA A 106 -18.17 6.46 -18.13
C ALA A 106 -19.30 5.42 -18.08
N ALA A 107 -19.30 4.52 -17.09
CA ALA A 107 -20.30 3.49 -16.86
C ALA A 107 -21.42 3.99 -15.94
#